data_AF-A0A956PCP6-F1
#
_entry.id   AF-A0A956PCP6-F1
#
_cell.length_a   1.000
_cell.length_b   1.000
_cell.length_c   1.000
_cell.angle_alpha   90.00
_cell.angle_beta   90.00
_cell.angle_gamma   90.00
#
_symmetry.space_group_name_H-M   'P 1'
#
loop_
_entity.id
_entity.type
_entity.pdbx_description
1 polymer ?
#
loop_
_entity_poly.entity_id
_entity_poly.type
_entity_poly.pdbx_seq_one_letter_code
_entity_poly.pdbx_strand_id
1 'polypeptide(L)'
;ACPKIWRSMAIIADGRGVPCCADFYGEFPLGDTRERTILEIWNGPEMVELRRRMIARDLTGVLPCARGCDVLTPPPELYHFGIPQELIPESLLKLRRLMPRLGGA
;
A
#
# COMPACT_ATOMS: atom_id res chain seq x y z
N ALA A 1 -3.14 -2.15 -3.97
CA ALA A 1 -1.80 -1.99 -3.36
C ALA A 1 -1.50 -0.51 -3.06
N CYS A 2 -0.71 -0.17 -2.04
CA CYS A 2 -0.46 1.23 -1.64
C CYS A 2 0.93 1.72 -2.08
N PRO A 3 1.07 2.69 -3.00
CA PRO A 3 2.39 3.16 -3.47
C PRO A 3 3.18 3.98 -2.43
N LYS A 4 2.60 4.35 -1.28
CA LYS A 4 3.27 5.19 -0.27
C LYS A 4 4.49 4.50 0.34
N ILE A 5 4.43 3.19 0.59
CA ILE A 5 5.49 2.43 1.27
C ILE A 5 6.80 2.30 0.46
N TRP A 6 6.78 2.72 -0.81
CA TRP A 6 7.97 2.80 -1.69
C TRP A 6 8.56 4.20 -1.77
N ARG A 7 7.85 5.23 -1.31
CA ARG A 7 8.24 6.64 -1.48
C ARG A 7 8.39 7.40 -0.18
N SER A 8 7.73 6.95 0.89
CA SER A 8 7.67 7.68 2.16
C SER A 8 7.46 6.77 3.35
N MET A 9 8.00 7.19 4.47
CA MET A 9 7.78 6.70 5.84
C MET A 9 7.50 7.93 6.71
N ALA A 10 6.75 7.77 7.79
CA ALA A 10 6.55 8.84 8.78
C ALA A 10 7.29 8.49 10.08
N ILE A 11 7.75 9.52 10.79
CA ILE A 11 8.24 9.41 12.16
C ILE A 11 7.15 10.01 13.05
N ILE A 12 6.63 9.24 13.99
CA ILE A 12 5.60 9.72 14.93
C ILE A 12 6.24 10.36 16.17
N ALA A 13 5.44 11.04 16.98
CA ALA A 13 5.92 11.94 18.04
C ALA A 13 6.81 11.26 19.10
N ASP A 14 6.71 9.94 19.28
CA ASP A 14 7.52 9.17 20.21
C ASP A 14 8.85 8.66 19.61
N GLY A 15 9.15 9.01 18.36
CA GLY A 15 10.38 8.65 17.66
C GLY A 15 10.31 7.36 16.84
N ARG A 16 9.20 6.61 16.90
CA ARG A 16 9.01 5.41 16.07
C ARG A 16 8.77 5.78 14.60
N GLY A 17 9.37 5.00 13.70
CA GLY A 17 9.07 5.02 12.27
C GLY A 17 7.86 4.14 11.96
N VAL A 18 6.96 4.62 11.10
CA VAL A 18 5.74 3.93 10.66
C VAL A 18 5.60 4.01 9.13
N PRO A 19 4.93 3.05 8.48
CA PRO A 19 4.91 2.96 7.02
C PRO A 19 4.01 3.99 6.34
N CYS A 20 3.12 4.64 7.09
CA CYS A 20 2.15 5.60 6.58
C CYS A 20 1.81 6.63 7.66
N CYS A 21 1.57 7.88 7.29
CA CYS A 21 1.07 8.91 8.22
C CYS A 21 -0.31 8.57 8.83
N ALA A 22 -1.08 7.68 8.21
CA ALA A 22 -2.33 7.18 8.75
C ALA A 22 -2.15 6.21 9.93
N ASP A 23 -0.94 5.64 10.10
CA ASP A 23 -0.61 4.80 11.25
C ASP A 23 -0.23 5.66 12.46
N PHE A 24 -1.17 6.51 12.88
CA PHE A 24 -0.97 7.50 13.93
C PHE A 24 -0.66 6.87 15.29
N TYR A 25 -1.23 5.69 15.57
CA TYR A 25 -1.02 4.97 16.82
C TYR A 25 0.25 4.09 16.80
N GLY A 26 0.90 3.96 15.64
CA GLY A 26 2.06 3.08 15.46
C GLY A 26 1.69 1.62 15.68
N GLU A 27 0.60 1.17 15.07
CA GLU A 27 0.16 -0.22 15.04
C GLU A 27 1.10 -1.10 14.21
N PHE A 28 1.84 -0.51 13.26
CA PHE A 28 2.87 -1.18 12.48
C PHE A 28 4.22 -0.45 12.60
N PRO A 29 4.90 -0.57 13.75
CA PRO A 29 6.20 0.08 13.93
C PRO A 29 7.26 -0.58 13.03
N LEU A 30 8.05 0.24 12.34
CA LEU A 30 9.17 -0.18 11.51
C LEU A 30 10.50 -0.17 12.27
N GLY A 31 10.56 0.55 13.38
CA GLY A 31 11.75 0.76 14.19
C GLY A 31 11.70 2.09 14.93
N ASP A 32 12.74 2.40 15.68
CA ASP A 32 12.83 3.58 16.53
C ASP A 32 14.09 4.38 16.23
N THR A 33 13.94 5.69 16.06
CA THR A 33 15.05 6.60 15.73
C THR A 33 16.06 6.80 16.87
N ARG A 34 15.73 6.36 18.09
CA ARG A 34 16.63 6.32 19.24
C ARG A 34 17.62 5.14 19.18
N GLU A 35 17.30 4.11 18.40
CA GLU A 35 18.06 2.87 18.31
C GLU A 35 18.72 2.66 16.94
N ARG A 36 18.02 3.06 15.87
CA ARG A 36 18.43 2.85 14.48
C ARG A 36 18.38 4.16 13.71
N THR A 37 19.27 4.34 12.75
CA THR A 37 19.20 5.45 11.80
C THR A 37 17.94 5.33 10.93
N ILE A 38 17.46 6.47 10.41
CA ILE A 38 16.30 6.50 9.49
C ILE A 38 16.49 5.55 8.30
N LEU A 39 17.72 5.47 7.77
CA LEU A 39 18.04 4.61 6.62
C LEU A 39 17.97 3.12 6.97
N GLU A 40 18.40 2.74 8.17
CA GLU A 40 18.29 1.37 8.68
C GLU A 40 16.84 0.98 8.94
N ILE A 41 16.01 1.90 9.46
CA ILE A 41 14.57 1.66 9.63
C ILE A 41 13.88 1.48 8.26
N TRP A 42 14.19 2.36 7.29
CA TRP A 42 13.60 2.32 5.95
C TRP A 42 13.93 1.04 5.17
N ASN A 43 15.14 0.52 5.34
CA ASN A 43 15.60 -0.73 4.73
C ASN A 43 15.50 -1.94 5.68
N GLY A 44 14.87 -1.74 6.83
CA GLY A 44 14.73 -2.75 7.88
C GLY A 44 13.79 -3.90 7.47
N PRO A 45 13.90 -5.05 8.15
CA PRO A 45 13.11 -6.23 7.84
C PRO A 45 11.61 -5.97 7.91
N GLU A 46 11.15 -5.10 8.82
CA GLU A 46 9.74 -4.74 8.99
C GLU A 46 9.16 -4.06 7.73
N MET A 47 9.91 -3.11 7.15
CA MET A 47 9.51 -2.42 5.92
C MET A 47 9.62 -3.33 4.69
N VAL A 48 10.66 -4.16 4.62
CA VAL A 48 10.84 -5.14 3.53
C VAL A 48 9.69 -6.15 3.52
N GLU A 49 9.32 -6.69 4.68
CA GLU A 49 8.21 -7.63 4.79
C GLU A 49 6.88 -6.97 4.43
N LEU A 50 6.64 -5.74 4.89
CA LEU A 50 5.44 -5.01 4.49
C LEU A 50 5.33 -4.83 2.97
N ARG A 51 6.43 -4.48 2.30
CA ARG A 51 6.47 -4.36 0.83
C ARG A 51 6.19 -5.70 0.15
N ARG A 52 6.77 -6.79 0.63
CA ARG A 52 6.52 -8.15 0.12
C ARG A 52 5.04 -8.53 0.24
N ARG A 53 4.46 -8.29 1.40
CA ARG A 53 3.04 -8.55 1.69
C ARG A 53 2.11 -7.68 0.84
N MET A 54 2.46 -6.41 0.63
CA MET A 54 1.72 -5.49 -0.23
C MET A 54 1.71 -5.95 -1.71
N ILE A 55 2.82 -6.50 -2.21
CA ILE A 55 2.91 -7.10 -3.56
C ILE A 55 2.03 -8.35 -3.63
N ALA A 56 2.09 -9.21 -2.61
CA ALA A 56 1.30 -10.43 -2.52
C ALA A 56 -0.20 -10.18 -2.27
N ARG A 57 -0.61 -8.92 -2.03
CA ARG A 57 -1.96 -8.52 -1.61
C ARG A 57 -2.43 -9.21 -0.32
N ASP A 58 -1.51 -9.64 0.53
CA ASP A 58 -1.82 -10.15 1.86
C ASP A 58 -1.69 -9.02 2.88
N LEU A 59 -2.83 -8.49 3.32
CA LEU A 59 -2.89 -7.44 4.34
C LEU A 59 -3.35 -7.97 5.71
N THR A 60 -3.40 -9.29 5.89
CA THR A 60 -3.94 -9.91 7.12
C THR A 60 -3.18 -9.45 8.36
N GLY A 61 -3.80 -8.65 9.22
CA GLY A 61 -3.13 -8.10 10.41
C GLY A 61 -2.09 -7.00 10.10
N VAL A 62 -2.03 -6.47 8.88
CA VAL A 62 -1.29 -5.22 8.58
C VAL A 62 -2.19 -4.04 8.93
N LEU A 63 -2.10 -3.54 10.16
CA LEU A 63 -2.89 -2.40 10.61
C LEU A 63 -2.17 -1.07 10.32
N PRO A 64 -2.88 0.02 9.98
CA PRO A 64 -4.34 0.11 9.81
C PRO A 64 -4.85 -0.37 8.43
N CYS A 65 -3.97 -0.79 7.51
CA CYS A 65 -4.34 -1.14 6.13
C CYS A 65 -5.49 -2.15 6.03
N ALA A 66 -5.51 -3.17 6.90
CA ALA A 66 -6.52 -4.22 6.92
C ALA A 66 -7.92 -3.74 7.33
N ARG A 67 -8.06 -2.56 7.99
CA ARG A 67 -9.33 -2.03 8.49
C ARG A 67 -10.09 -1.18 7.48
N GLY A 68 -9.59 -1.06 6.25
CA GLY A 68 -10.22 -0.26 5.19
C GLY A 68 -9.51 1.06 4.96
N CYS A 69 -8.28 1.01 4.47
CA CYS A 69 -7.56 2.21 4.03
C CYS A 69 -8.03 2.66 2.65
N ASP A 70 -8.38 3.95 2.54
CA ASP A 70 -8.84 4.65 1.35
C ASP A 70 -7.76 4.80 0.25
N VAL A 71 -6.49 4.77 0.63
CA VAL A 71 -5.35 4.84 -0.30
C VAL A 71 -5.04 3.49 -0.96
N LEU A 72 -5.57 2.38 -0.43
CA LEU A 72 -5.33 1.08 -1.05
C LEU A 72 -5.98 1.06 -2.42
N THR A 73 -5.17 0.96 -3.48
CA THR A 73 -5.75 0.75 -4.81
C THR A 73 -6.51 -0.58 -4.81
N PRO A 74 -7.80 -0.56 -5.16
CA PRO A 74 -8.60 -1.76 -5.25
C PRO A 74 -8.07 -2.70 -6.33
N PRO A 75 -8.42 -4.00 -6.26
CA PRO A 75 -8.12 -4.95 -7.31
C PRO A 75 -8.66 -4.44 -8.66
N PRO A 76 -7.90 -4.52 -9.76
CA PRO A 76 -8.40 -4.21 -11.11
C PRO A 76 -9.66 -5.01 -11.46
N GLU A 77 -9.86 -6.15 -10.80
CA GLU A 77 -11.02 -7.04 -10.92
C GLU A 77 -12.31 -6.42 -10.36
N LEU A 78 -12.22 -5.50 -9.40
CA LEU A 78 -13.37 -4.82 -8.78
C LEU A 78 -13.51 -3.37 -9.25
N TYR A 79 -12.39 -2.72 -9.58
CA TYR A 79 -12.38 -1.30 -9.97
C TYR A 79 -11.49 -1.08 -11.19
N HIS A 80 -11.93 -0.25 -12.12
CA HIS A 80 -11.14 0.20 -13.26
C HIS A 80 -11.07 1.73 -13.23
N PHE A 81 -9.86 2.29 -13.18
CA PHE A 81 -9.60 3.72 -12.95
C PHE A 81 -10.32 4.32 -11.73
N GLY A 82 -10.45 3.55 -10.64
CA GLY A 82 -11.13 4.00 -9.43
C GLY A 82 -12.66 4.01 -9.53
N ILE A 83 -13.22 3.50 -10.62
CA ILE A 83 -14.66 3.31 -10.81
C ILE A 83 -14.99 1.83 -10.54
N PRO A 84 -15.95 1.51 -9.65
CA PRO A 84 -16.44 0.14 -9.49
C PRO A 84 -16.90 -0.42 -10.83
N GLN A 85 -16.51 -1.65 -11.18
CA GLN A 85 -16.79 -2.22 -12.49
C GLN A 85 -18.30 -2.29 -12.81
N GLU A 86 -19.14 -2.47 -11.80
CA GLU A 86 -20.60 -2.46 -11.92
C GLU A 86 -21.19 -1.11 -12.38
N LEU A 87 -20.43 -0.02 -12.22
CA LEU A 87 -20.81 1.33 -12.67
C LEU A 87 -20.24 1.67 -14.05
N ILE A 88 -19.45 0.78 -14.67
CA ILE A 88 -18.83 1.01 -15.97
C ILE A 88 -19.75 0.49 -17.08
N PRO A 89 -20.20 1.36 -18.01
CA PRO A 89 -21.00 0.93 -19.16
C PRO A 89 -20.36 -0.22 -19.95
N GLU A 90 -21.19 -1.17 -20.38
CA GLU A 90 -20.82 -2.32 -21.24
C GLU A 90 -20.00 -1.92 -22.49
N SER A 91 -20.27 -0.75 -23.06
CA SER A 91 -19.52 -0.19 -24.20
C SER A 91 -18.04 0.09 -23.87
N LEU A 92 -17.74 0.50 -22.63
CA LEU A 92 -16.37 0.74 -22.16
C LEU A 92 -15.68 -0.55 -21.71
N LEU A 93 -16.43 -1.53 -21.18
CA LEU A 93 -15.90 -2.86 -20.86
C LEU A 93 -15.35 -3.59 -22.10
N LYS A 94 -15.92 -3.35 -23.28
CA LYS A 94 -15.42 -3.93 -24.55
C LYS A 94 -14.08 -3.35 -24.99
N LEU A 95 -13.76 -2.11 -24.63
CA LEU A 95 -12.45 -1.49 -24.90
C LEU A 95 -11.32 -2.10 -24.06
N ARG A 96 -11.64 -2.72 -22.91
CA ARG A 96 -10.68 -3.50 -22.09
C ARG A 96 -10.07 -4.69 -22.86
N ARG A 97 -10.79 -5.24 -23.85
CA ARG A 97 -10.26 -6.32 -24.72
C ARG A 97 -9.36 -5.80 -25.85
N LEU A 98 -9.48 -4.52 -26.19
CA LEU A 98 -8.75 -3.86 -27.28
C LEU A 98 -7.49 -3.13 -26.80
N MET A 99 -7.40 -2.82 -25.51
CA MET A 99 -6.17 -2.30 -24.90
C MET A 99 -5.29 -3.49 -24.50
N PRO A 100 -4.12 -3.71 -25.14
CA PRO A 100 -3.18 -4.71 -24.67
C PRO A 100 -2.83 -4.40 -23.21
N ARG A 101 -2.63 -5.45 -22.39
CA ARG A 101 -2.13 -5.31 -21.02
C ARG A 101 -0.85 -4.49 -21.06
N LEU A 102 -0.93 -3.18 -20.79
CA LEU A 102 0.24 -2.35 -20.58
C LEU A 102 0.79 -2.74 -19.21
N GLY A 103 1.72 -3.68 -19.21
CA GLY A 103 2.49 -4.10 -18.05
C GLY A 103 2.97 -5.54 -18.16
N GLY A 104 4.21 -5.73 -18.62
CA GLY A 104 4.85 -7.05 -18.64
C GLY A 104 6.15 -7.21 -19.44
N ALA A 105 6.90 -6.16 -19.74
CA ALA A 105 8.34 -6.13 -20.02
C ALA A 105 8.85 -4.69 -19.85
#